data_AF-A0A9D7HM25-F1
#
_entry.id   AF-A0A9D7HM25-F1
#
_cell.length_a   1.000
_cell.length_b   1.000
_cell.length_c   1.000
_cell.angle_alpha   90.00
_cell.angle_beta   90.00
_cell.angle_gamma   90.00
#
_symmetry.space_group_name_H-M   'P 1'
#
loop_
_entity.id
_entity.type
_entity.pdbx_description
1 polymer ?
#
loop_
_entity_poly.entity_id
_entity_poly.type
_entity_poly.pdbx_seq_one_letter_code
_entity_poly.pdbx_strand_id
1 'polypeptide(L)'
;MGESLRLLGAAAAGIKPDSPHIAQLKVVASDGSVQSINSAFRQLRQKVRENPRDWLSWHRLSNVNVSINRPRAALTCARQAYALNPLLLEIIYNAAARLQEAGQAQEALDLLNSALQRIDEWTSQLILVEQECIDFAELYNDLRQETGRTYLPALHPGFITGHAHLAPRKVGRNDPCPCGSGKKYKKCCMP
;
A
#
# COMPACT_ATOMS: atom_id res chain seq x y z
N MET A 1 -3.38 20.12 0.37
CA MET A 1 -2.07 19.60 -0.08
C MET A 1 -1.52 18.76 1.06
N GLY A 2 -1.66 17.44 0.96
CA GLY A 2 -1.16 16.54 2.01
C GLY A 2 0.36 16.56 2.00
N GLU A 3 0.97 16.67 3.17
CA GLU A 3 2.41 16.46 3.28
C GLU A 3 2.75 15.07 2.68
N SER A 4 3.98 14.77 2.25
CA SER A 4 4.46 13.45 1.76
C SER A 4 5.72 13.11 2.55
N LEU A 5 5.83 11.91 3.13
CA LEU A 5 7.01 11.48 3.89
C LEU A 5 7.65 10.30 3.17
N ARG A 6 8.88 10.48 2.69
CA ARG A 6 9.65 9.43 2.00
C ARG A 6 10.92 9.13 2.79
N LEU A 7 11.21 7.84 3.03
CA LEU A 7 12.45 7.42 3.67
C LEU A 7 13.64 7.63 2.74
N LEU A 8 14.74 8.14 3.28
CA LEU A 8 16.05 8.18 2.63
C LEU A 8 16.95 7.12 3.26
N GLY A 9 17.50 6.25 2.41
CA GLY A 9 18.36 5.13 2.80
C GLY A 9 17.65 3.79 2.67
N ALA A 10 18.40 2.74 2.35
CA ALA A 10 17.88 1.39 2.19
C ALA A 10 17.28 0.91 3.51
N ALA A 11 15.95 0.88 3.61
CA ALA A 11 15.28 0.00 4.54
C ALA A 11 15.46 -1.43 4.01
N ALA A 12 16.66 -1.99 4.20
CA ALA A 12 16.79 -3.43 4.19
C ALA A 12 15.91 -3.95 5.33
N ALA A 13 14.90 -4.75 5.00
CA ALA A 13 14.13 -5.50 5.99
C ALA A 13 15.12 -6.15 6.99
N GLY A 14 14.97 -5.86 8.28
CA GLY A 14 15.77 -6.51 9.33
C GLY A 14 16.66 -5.63 10.24
N ILE A 15 16.56 -4.30 10.20
CA ILE A 15 17.23 -3.47 11.22
C ILE A 15 16.55 -3.66 12.59
N LYS A 16 17.29 -4.16 13.59
CA LYS A 16 16.78 -4.35 14.97
C LYS A 16 16.36 -3.00 15.59
N PRO A 17 15.32 -2.95 16.46
CA PRO A 17 14.75 -1.70 16.99
C PRO A 17 15.75 -0.85 17.79
N ASP A 18 16.78 -1.49 18.37
CA ASP A 18 17.82 -0.85 19.17
C ASP A 18 19.12 -0.61 18.38
N SER A 19 19.08 -0.78 17.05
CA SER A 19 20.26 -0.58 16.22
C SER A 19 20.60 0.92 16.12
N PRO A 20 21.87 1.31 16.31
CA PRO A 20 22.32 2.70 16.09
C PRO A 20 22.09 3.18 14.65
N HIS A 21 21.84 2.27 13.71
CA HIS A 21 21.51 2.60 12.32
C HIS A 21 20.11 3.23 12.16
N ILE A 22 19.16 2.98 13.06
CA ILE A 22 17.82 3.62 13.01
C ILE A 22 17.94 5.13 13.20
N ALA A 23 18.88 5.59 14.03
CA ALA A 23 19.09 7.02 14.27
C ALA A 23 19.59 7.78 13.02
N GLN A 24 20.14 7.07 12.04
CA GLN A 24 20.63 7.66 10.79
C GLN A 24 19.54 7.71 9.70
N LEU A 25 18.41 7.03 9.88
CA LEU A 25 17.29 7.07 8.94
C LEU A 25 16.70 8.48 8.91
N LYS A 26 16.57 9.00 7.69
CA LYS A 26 15.98 10.32 7.43
C LYS A 26 14.68 10.16 6.66
N VAL A 27 13.80 11.14 6.84
CA VAL A 27 12.55 11.25 6.10
C VAL A 27 12.52 12.61 5.44
N VAL A 28 12.17 12.63 4.16
CA VAL A 28 11.92 13.85 3.39
C VAL A 28 10.45 14.18 3.52
N ALA A 29 10.15 15.37 4.06
CA ALA A 29 8.80 15.92 4.08
C ALA A 29 8.43 16.51 2.70
N SER A 30 7.15 16.84 2.51
CA SER A 30 6.63 17.38 1.24
C SER A 30 7.28 18.69 0.83
N ASP A 31 7.71 19.49 1.80
CA ASP A 31 8.40 20.76 1.58
C ASP A 31 9.87 20.57 1.19
N GLY A 32 10.31 19.31 1.03
CA GLY A 32 11.68 18.93 0.72
C GLY A 32 12.60 18.94 1.94
N SER A 33 12.11 19.32 3.12
CA SER A 33 12.91 19.31 4.34
C SER A 33 13.25 17.89 4.76
N VAL A 34 14.47 17.70 5.22
CA VAL A 34 14.97 16.40 5.67
C VAL A 34 15.03 16.40 7.19
N GLN A 35 14.32 15.46 7.81
CA GLN A 35 14.34 15.30 9.27
C GLN A 35 14.70 13.87 9.68
N SER A 36 15.12 13.70 10.94
CA SER A 36 15.37 12.36 11.48
C SER A 36 14.05 11.59 11.63
N ILE A 37 14.12 10.27 11.48
CA ILE A 37 12.95 9.41 11.67
C ILE A 37 12.35 9.53 13.08
N ASN A 38 13.18 9.80 14.09
CA ASN A 38 12.73 10.03 15.47
C ASN A 38 11.95 11.33 15.62
N SER A 39 12.35 12.40 14.91
CA SER A 39 11.58 13.64 14.86
C SER A 39 10.23 13.41 14.19
N ALA A 40 10.24 12.75 13.02
CA ALA A 40 9.02 12.39 12.29
C ALA A 40 8.07 11.55 13.15
N PHE A 41 8.58 10.54 13.85
CA PHE A 41 7.79 9.69 14.73
C PHE A 41 7.12 10.48 15.87
N ARG A 42 7.87 11.37 16.54
CA ARG A 42 7.31 12.20 17.63
C ARG A 42 6.22 13.14 17.12
N GLN A 43 6.47 13.83 16.00
CA GLN A 43 5.50 14.73 15.37
C GLN A 43 4.24 14.00 14.94
N LEU A 44 4.36 12.85 14.25
CA LEU A 44 3.21 12.06 13.81
C LEU A 44 2.39 11.54 14.98
N ARG A 45 3.05 11.07 16.05
CA ARG A 45 2.34 10.65 17.29
C ARG A 45 1.57 11.80 17.93
N GLN A 46 2.09 13.02 17.88
CA GLN A 46 1.38 14.19 18.35
C GLN A 46 0.19 14.52 17.44
N LYS A 47 0.39 14.57 16.11
CA LYS A 47 -0.67 14.83 15.13
C LYS A 47 -1.86 13.88 15.26
N VAL A 48 -1.63 12.57 15.42
CA VAL A 48 -2.73 11.59 15.59
C VAL A 48 -3.44 11.69 16.95
N ARG A 49 -2.78 12.25 17.98
CA ARG A 49 -3.44 12.54 19.27
C ARG A 49 -4.32 13.77 19.19
N GLU A 50 -3.84 14.82 18.52
CA GLU A 50 -4.57 16.07 18.32
C GLU A 50 -5.74 15.89 17.35
N ASN A 51 -5.54 15.11 16.29
CA ASN A 51 -6.56 14.78 15.32
C ASN A 51 -6.56 13.26 14.99
N PRO A 52 -7.33 12.46 15.76
CA PRO A 52 -7.44 11.02 15.52
C PRO A 52 -8.10 10.63 14.19
N ARG A 53 -8.73 11.59 13.48
CA ARG A 53 -9.35 11.37 12.16
C ARG A 53 -8.43 11.70 10.99
N ASP A 54 -7.20 12.11 11.25
CA ASP A 54 -6.19 12.33 10.20
C ASP A 54 -5.62 11.00 9.70
N TRP A 55 -6.27 10.45 8.68
CA TRP A 55 -5.85 9.20 8.04
C TRP A 55 -4.40 9.25 7.54
N LEU A 56 -3.93 10.41 7.09
CA LEU A 56 -2.63 10.57 6.45
C LEU A 56 -1.52 10.46 7.50
N SER A 57 -1.70 11.07 8.66
CA SER A 57 -0.79 10.90 9.80
C SER A 57 -0.75 9.45 10.28
N TRP A 58 -1.89 8.75 10.33
CA TRP A 58 -1.92 7.32 10.67
C TRP A 58 -1.17 6.45 9.64
N HIS A 59 -1.39 6.68 8.35
CA HIS A 59 -0.69 5.96 7.27
C HIS A 59 0.82 6.15 7.35
N ARG A 60 1.29 7.38 7.54
CA ARG A 60 2.74 7.65 7.71
C ARG A 60 3.30 7.03 8.97
N LEU A 61 2.55 7.10 10.06
CA LEU A 61 2.96 6.53 11.33
C LEU A 61 3.10 5.01 11.20
N SER A 62 2.25 4.34 10.42
CA SER A 62 2.41 2.93 10.05
C SER A 62 3.79 2.68 9.41
N ASN A 63 4.12 3.41 8.35
CA ASN A 63 5.39 3.27 7.62
C ASN A 63 6.62 3.53 8.51
N VAL A 64 6.56 4.58 9.32
CA VAL A 64 7.63 4.89 10.27
C VAL A 64 7.79 3.75 11.29
N ASN A 65 6.70 3.18 11.80
CA ASN A 65 6.76 2.05 12.73
C ASN A 65 7.37 0.80 12.09
N VAL A 66 7.16 0.54 10.79
CA VAL A 66 7.85 -0.53 10.06
C VAL A 66 9.36 -0.29 10.06
N SER A 67 9.80 0.91 9.69
CA SER A 67 11.22 1.26 9.59
C SER A 67 11.98 1.22 10.92
N ILE A 68 11.29 1.41 12.04
CA ILE A 68 11.86 1.29 13.39
C ILE A 68 11.53 -0.06 14.05
N ASN A 69 11.12 -1.05 13.26
CA ASN A 69 10.85 -2.43 13.67
C ASN A 69 9.85 -2.56 14.84
N ARG A 70 8.70 -1.89 14.69
CA ARG A 70 7.54 -1.96 15.59
C ARG A 70 6.30 -2.51 14.84
N PRO A 71 6.32 -3.76 14.37
CA PRO A 71 5.30 -4.30 13.47
C PRO A 71 3.88 -4.30 14.06
N ARG A 72 3.72 -4.58 15.35
CA ARG A 72 2.40 -4.53 16.02
C ARG A 72 1.80 -3.12 15.98
N ALA A 73 2.63 -2.10 16.26
CA ALA A 73 2.19 -0.70 16.22
C ALA A 73 1.93 -0.24 14.79
N ALA A 74 2.73 -0.70 13.82
CA ALA A 74 2.50 -0.44 12.40
C ALA A 74 1.13 -0.97 11.96
N LEU A 75 0.80 -2.22 12.29
CA LEU A 75 -0.51 -2.81 11.98
C LEU A 75 -1.67 -2.01 12.60
N THR A 76 -1.55 -1.60 13.87
CA THR A 76 -2.58 -0.76 14.51
C THR A 76 -2.78 0.55 13.75
N CYS A 77 -1.69 1.22 13.36
CA CYS A 77 -1.76 2.47 12.61
C CYS A 77 -2.36 2.26 11.21
N ALA A 78 -1.99 1.16 10.53
CA ALA A 78 -2.51 0.83 9.21
C ALA A 78 -4.02 0.53 9.22
N ARG A 79 -4.50 -0.24 10.21
CA ARG A 79 -5.94 -0.47 10.41
C ARG A 79 -6.70 0.83 10.63
N GLN A 80 -6.14 1.75 11.43
CA GLN A 80 -6.77 3.04 11.67
C GLN A 80 -6.80 3.92 10.41
N ALA A 81 -5.72 3.94 9.63
CA ALA A 81 -5.69 4.64 8.34
C ALA A 81 -6.75 4.08 7.37
N TYR A 82 -6.84 2.75 7.26
CA TYR A 82 -7.80 2.06 6.40
C TYR A 82 -9.25 2.33 6.81
N ALA A 83 -9.55 2.31 8.12
CA ALA A 83 -10.89 2.63 8.62
C ALA A 83 -11.33 4.07 8.28
N LEU A 84 -10.39 5.01 8.17
CA LEU A 84 -10.69 6.41 7.86
C LEU A 84 -10.73 6.71 6.36
N ASN A 85 -9.95 5.99 5.54
CA ASN A 85 -9.91 6.18 4.10
C ASN A 85 -9.66 4.84 3.36
N PRO A 86 -10.72 4.02 3.15
CA PRO A 86 -10.60 2.67 2.61
C PRO A 86 -10.50 2.63 1.07
N LEU A 87 -10.54 3.78 0.39
CA LEU A 87 -10.53 3.89 -1.08
C LEU A 87 -9.20 4.39 -1.64
N LEU A 88 -8.20 4.65 -0.80
CA LEU A 88 -6.89 5.13 -1.24
C LEU A 88 -5.93 3.94 -1.46
N LEU A 89 -5.40 3.78 -2.68
CA LEU A 89 -4.53 2.66 -3.08
C LEU A 89 -3.40 2.41 -2.07
N GLU A 90 -2.69 3.47 -1.68
CA GLU A 90 -1.56 3.40 -0.76
C GLU A 90 -1.97 2.82 0.60
N ILE A 91 -3.16 3.16 1.09
CA ILE A 91 -3.67 2.67 2.39
C ILE A 91 -4.14 1.23 2.27
N ILE A 92 -4.85 0.88 1.19
CA ILE A 92 -5.32 -0.49 0.97
C ILE A 92 -4.13 -1.43 0.95
N TYR A 93 -3.12 -1.12 0.12
CA TYR A 93 -1.88 -1.87 0.05
C TYR A 93 -1.17 -1.92 1.41
N ASN A 94 -1.00 -0.78 2.08
CA ASN A 94 -0.31 -0.73 3.37
C ASN A 94 -0.96 -1.61 4.43
N ALA A 95 -2.29 -1.55 4.55
CA ALA A 95 -3.04 -2.35 5.52
C ALA A 95 -2.91 -3.85 5.24
N ALA A 96 -3.06 -4.26 3.98
CA ALA A 96 -2.88 -5.66 3.60
C ALA A 96 -1.45 -6.16 3.85
N ALA A 97 -0.44 -5.37 3.52
CA ALA A 97 0.97 -5.72 3.77
C ALA A 97 1.25 -5.88 5.27
N ARG A 98 0.71 -4.99 6.13
CA ARG A 98 0.86 -5.12 7.59
C ARG A 98 0.13 -6.33 8.15
N LEU A 99 -1.03 -6.71 7.59
CA LEU A 99 -1.73 -7.93 7.97
C LEU A 99 -0.93 -9.18 7.58
N GLN A 100 -0.36 -9.20 6.37
CA GLN A 100 0.48 -10.30 5.88
C GLN A 100 1.74 -10.48 6.75
N GLU A 101 2.47 -9.40 7.05
CA GLU A 101 3.63 -9.41 7.95
C GLU A 101 3.28 -9.86 9.38
N ALA A 102 2.04 -9.65 9.82
CA ALA A 102 1.55 -10.12 11.12
C ALA A 102 1.09 -11.59 11.09
N GLY A 103 1.27 -12.31 9.98
CA GLY A 103 0.83 -13.69 9.79
C GLY A 103 -0.69 -13.83 9.58
N GLN A 104 -1.40 -12.72 9.33
CA GLN A 104 -2.84 -12.70 9.11
C GLN A 104 -3.17 -12.76 7.60
N ALA A 105 -2.55 -13.70 6.88
CA ALA A 105 -2.65 -13.80 5.42
C ALA A 105 -4.10 -13.92 4.92
N GLN A 106 -4.94 -14.64 5.64
CA GLN A 106 -6.35 -14.80 5.26
C GLN A 106 -7.12 -13.48 5.31
N GLU A 107 -6.94 -12.71 6.38
CA GLU A 107 -7.56 -11.40 6.57
C GLU A 107 -7.01 -10.39 5.54
N ALA A 108 -5.71 -10.44 5.25
CA ALA A 108 -5.08 -9.62 4.23
C ALA A 108 -5.71 -9.84 2.84
N LEU A 109 -5.88 -11.11 2.44
CA LEU A 109 -6.48 -11.44 1.15
C LEU A 109 -7.96 -11.05 1.09
N ASP A 110 -8.71 -11.24 2.18
CA ASP A 110 -10.12 -10.85 2.25
C ASP A 110 -10.28 -9.32 2.14
N LEU A 111 -9.38 -8.54 2.75
CA LEU A 111 -9.33 -7.08 2.60
C LEU A 111 -9.08 -6.69 1.14
N LEU A 112 -8.06 -7.26 0.48
CA LEU A 112 -7.73 -6.95 -0.91
C LEU A 112 -8.88 -7.31 -1.86
N ASN A 113 -9.50 -8.48 -1.69
CA ASN A 113 -10.68 -8.89 -2.47
C ASN A 113 -11.84 -7.91 -2.29
N SER A 114 -12.14 -7.52 -1.05
CA SER A 114 -13.21 -6.58 -0.75
C SER A 114 -12.94 -5.20 -1.36
N ALA A 115 -11.68 -4.75 -1.32
CA ALA A 115 -11.27 -3.50 -1.96
C ALA A 115 -11.45 -3.56 -3.48
N LEU A 116 -11.08 -4.67 -4.13
CA LEU A 116 -11.18 -4.85 -5.58
C LEU A 116 -12.63 -4.79 -6.10
N GLN A 117 -13.63 -5.11 -5.26
CA GLN A 117 -15.04 -4.94 -5.62
C GLN A 117 -15.44 -3.47 -5.85
N ARG A 118 -14.64 -2.53 -5.35
CA ARG A 118 -14.85 -1.08 -5.45
C ARG A 118 -13.71 -0.38 -6.18
N ILE A 119 -13.03 -1.09 -7.07
CA ILE A 119 -11.82 -0.58 -7.72
C ILE A 119 -12.06 0.71 -8.53
N ASP A 120 -13.25 0.88 -9.09
CA ASP A 120 -13.62 2.08 -9.85
C ASP A 120 -13.75 3.33 -8.97
N GLU A 121 -13.82 3.16 -7.65
CA GLU A 121 -13.88 4.24 -6.66
C GLU A 121 -12.50 4.57 -6.06
N TRP A 122 -11.45 3.83 -6.44
CA TRP A 122 -10.13 4.02 -5.86
C TRP A 122 -9.52 5.37 -6.24
N THR A 123 -8.76 5.93 -5.31
CA THR A 123 -7.99 7.16 -5.48
C THR A 123 -6.52 6.91 -5.18
N SER A 124 -5.66 7.87 -5.53
CA SER A 124 -4.24 7.87 -5.18
C SER A 124 -3.76 9.29 -4.90
N GLN A 125 -2.79 9.46 -4.01
CA GLN A 125 -2.08 10.73 -3.83
C GLN A 125 -0.87 10.86 -4.77
N LEU A 126 -0.47 9.76 -5.40
CA LEU A 126 0.68 9.73 -6.29
C LEU A 126 0.26 10.09 -7.71
N ILE A 127 1.09 10.91 -8.36
CA ILE A 127 0.93 11.26 -9.78
C ILE A 127 1.17 10.02 -10.67
N LEU A 128 2.06 9.12 -10.22
CA LEU A 128 2.39 7.87 -10.90
C LEU A 128 2.25 6.73 -9.88
N VAL A 129 1.46 5.73 -10.24
CA VAL A 129 1.06 4.60 -9.36
C VAL A 129 1.52 3.24 -9.89
N GLU A 130 2.37 3.22 -10.92
CA GLU A 130 2.71 1.98 -11.61
C GLU A 130 3.36 0.97 -10.67
N GLN A 131 4.27 1.42 -9.81
CA GLN A 131 4.92 0.55 -8.82
C GLN A 131 3.92 0.08 -7.76
N GLU A 132 3.07 0.95 -7.23
CA GLU A 132 2.08 0.60 -6.20
C GLU A 132 1.06 -0.41 -6.74
N CYS A 133 0.72 -0.31 -8.03
CA CYS A 133 -0.13 -1.30 -8.70
C CYS A 133 0.58 -2.64 -8.90
N ILE A 134 1.90 -2.63 -9.15
CA ILE A 134 2.71 -3.85 -9.20
C ILE A 134 2.76 -4.50 -7.83
N ASP A 135 3.14 -3.75 -6.79
CA ASP A 135 3.25 -4.24 -5.42
C ASP A 135 1.93 -4.79 -4.91
N PHE A 136 0.81 -4.13 -5.21
CA PHE A 136 -0.53 -4.63 -4.89
C PHE A 136 -0.81 -5.98 -5.56
N ALA A 137 -0.57 -6.08 -6.88
CA ALA A 137 -0.87 -7.29 -7.63
C ALA A 137 0.00 -8.47 -7.18
N GLU A 138 1.29 -8.23 -6.92
CA GLU A 138 2.21 -9.22 -6.38
C GLU A 138 1.74 -9.73 -5.01
N LEU A 139 1.48 -8.81 -4.05
CA LEU A 139 0.98 -9.17 -2.73
C LEU A 139 -0.32 -9.98 -2.80
N TYR A 140 -1.28 -9.55 -3.64
CA TYR A 140 -2.52 -10.27 -3.85
C TYR A 140 -2.28 -11.69 -4.40
N ASN A 141 -1.37 -11.82 -5.36
CA ASN A 141 -1.06 -13.10 -5.98
C ASN A 141 -0.36 -14.06 -5.02
N ASP A 142 0.56 -13.55 -4.21
CA ASP A 142 1.26 -14.33 -3.19
C ASP A 142 0.30 -14.80 -2.11
N LEU A 143 -0.54 -13.91 -1.58
CA LEU A 143 -1.55 -14.24 -0.58
C LEU A 143 -2.56 -15.28 -1.09
N ARG A 144 -2.93 -15.22 -2.37
CA ARG A 144 -3.80 -16.24 -2.99
C ARG A 144 -3.16 -17.63 -2.95
N GLN A 145 -1.85 -17.73 -3.24
CA GLN A 145 -1.13 -18.99 -3.18
C GLN A 145 -0.96 -19.46 -1.73
N GLU A 146 -0.53 -18.57 -0.84
CA GLU A 146 -0.29 -18.87 0.58
C GLU A 146 -1.54 -19.38 1.29
N THR A 147 -2.71 -18.78 1.00
CA THR A 147 -4.00 -19.18 1.60
C THR A 147 -4.67 -20.35 0.87
N GLY A 148 -4.08 -20.87 -0.20
CA GLY A 148 -4.67 -21.92 -1.03
C GLY A 148 -5.92 -21.51 -1.81
N ARG A 149 -6.24 -20.21 -1.90
CA ARG A 149 -7.42 -19.68 -2.60
C ARG A 149 -7.18 -19.49 -4.11
N THR A 150 -6.48 -20.43 -4.74
CA THR A 150 -6.08 -20.36 -6.16
C THR A 150 -7.23 -20.38 -7.16
N TYR A 151 -8.46 -20.64 -6.70
CA TYR A 151 -9.69 -20.45 -7.48
C TYR A 151 -9.97 -18.98 -7.82
N LEU A 152 -9.42 -18.03 -7.05
CA LEU A 152 -9.49 -16.61 -7.38
C LEU A 152 -8.58 -16.33 -8.59
N PRO A 153 -9.00 -15.46 -9.54
CA PRO A 153 -8.18 -15.14 -10.69
C PRO A 153 -6.90 -14.40 -10.27
N ALA A 154 -5.81 -14.64 -11.00
CA ALA A 154 -4.57 -13.89 -10.81
C ALA A 154 -4.75 -12.42 -11.20
N LEU A 155 -4.23 -11.52 -10.37
CA LEU A 155 -4.33 -10.09 -10.63
C LEU A 155 -3.13 -9.62 -11.43
N HIS A 156 -3.38 -8.87 -12.51
CA HIS A 156 -2.33 -8.22 -13.29
C HIS A 156 -2.30 -6.72 -12.95
N PRO A 157 -1.13 -6.07 -12.81
CA PRO A 157 -1.05 -4.63 -12.49
C PRO A 157 -1.81 -3.73 -13.48
N GLY A 158 -1.87 -4.16 -14.75
CA GLY A 158 -2.66 -3.54 -15.81
C GLY A 158 -4.17 -3.45 -15.53
N PHE A 159 -4.73 -4.39 -14.75
CA PHE A 159 -6.12 -4.35 -14.29
C PHE A 159 -6.33 -3.10 -13.43
N ILE A 160 -5.46 -2.92 -12.44
CA ILE A 160 -5.56 -1.87 -11.42
C ILE A 160 -5.38 -0.49 -12.06
N THR A 161 -4.30 -0.32 -12.83
CA THR A 161 -4.03 0.93 -13.55
C THR A 161 -5.14 1.33 -14.52
N GLY A 162 -5.82 0.35 -15.14
CA GLY A 162 -6.92 0.58 -16.08
C GLY A 162 -8.27 0.88 -15.43
N HIS A 163 -8.58 0.28 -14.28
CA HIS A 163 -9.89 0.38 -13.62
C HIS A 163 -9.98 1.45 -12.55
N ALA A 164 -8.88 1.75 -11.85
CA ALA A 164 -8.89 2.82 -10.85
C ALA A 164 -8.98 4.24 -11.47
N HIS A 165 -9.20 4.36 -12.79
CA HIS A 165 -9.15 5.61 -13.57
C HIS A 165 -7.86 6.41 -13.37
N LEU A 166 -6.78 5.78 -12.88
CA LEU A 166 -5.51 6.41 -12.54
C LEU A 166 -4.68 6.77 -13.79
N ALA A 167 -5.07 6.27 -14.98
CA ALA A 167 -4.66 6.79 -16.29
C ALA A 167 -5.60 6.28 -17.40
N PRO A 168 -5.91 7.08 -18.44
CA PRO A 168 -6.61 6.55 -19.62
C PRO A 168 -5.62 5.72 -20.46
N ARG A 169 -5.71 4.38 -20.44
CA ARG A 169 -4.90 3.51 -21.32
C ARG A 169 -5.73 2.91 -22.46
N LYS A 170 -5.27 3.10 -23.69
CA LYS A 170 -5.66 2.28 -24.84
C LYS A 170 -5.06 0.89 -24.66
N VAL A 171 -5.88 -0.09 -24.29
CA VAL A 171 -5.46 -1.50 -24.18
C VAL A 171 -5.23 -2.09 -25.57
N GLY A 172 -4.04 -2.61 -25.82
CA GLY A 172 -3.70 -3.28 -27.08
C GLY A 172 -4.36 -4.65 -27.18
N ARG A 173 -4.73 -5.07 -28.40
CA ARG A 173 -5.40 -6.36 -28.69
C ARG A 173 -4.70 -7.58 -28.07
N ASN A 174 -3.38 -7.58 -27.99
CA ASN A 174 -2.60 -8.72 -27.49
C ASN A 174 -2.20 -8.60 -26.01
N ASP A 175 -2.49 -7.47 -25.35
CA ASP A 175 -2.15 -7.23 -23.95
C ASP A 175 -2.99 -8.12 -23.04
N PRO A 176 -2.59 -8.39 -21.78
CA PRO A 176 -3.43 -9.07 -20.80
C PRO A 176 -4.80 -8.38 -20.68
N CYS A 177 -5.91 -9.14 -20.66
CA CYS A 177 -7.24 -8.53 -20.55
C CYS A 177 -7.30 -7.79 -19.21
N PRO A 178 -7.74 -6.51 -19.23
CA PRO A 178 -7.88 -5.73 -18.03
C PRO A 178 -9.00 -6.24 -17.11
N CYS A 179 -9.68 -7.37 -17.37
CA CYS A 179 -10.61 -8.00 -16.43
C CYS A 179 -9.94 -8.99 -15.45
N GLY A 180 -8.62 -9.20 -15.57
CA GLY A 180 -7.87 -10.06 -14.63
C GLY A 180 -8.00 -11.56 -14.95
N SER A 181 -8.55 -11.93 -16.11
CA SER A 181 -8.70 -13.35 -16.50
C SER A 181 -7.38 -14.06 -16.84
N GLY A 182 -6.26 -13.34 -16.93
CA GLY A 182 -4.97 -13.86 -17.41
C GLY A 182 -4.90 -14.16 -18.92
N LYS A 183 -5.99 -13.95 -19.67
CA LYS A 183 -6.03 -14.12 -21.14
C LYS A 183 -5.61 -12.84 -21.85
N LYS A 184 -5.21 -12.93 -23.13
CA LYS A 184 -5.04 -11.72 -23.99
C LYS A 184 -6.39 -11.01 -24.17
N TYR A 185 -6.39 -9.69 -24.31
CA TYR A 185 -7.59 -8.86 -24.43
C TYR A 185 -8.49 -9.33 -25.57
N LYS A 186 -7.91 -9.60 -26.75
CA LYS A 186 -8.61 -10.17 -27.91
C LYS A 186 -9.22 -11.56 -27.70
N LYS A 187 -8.85 -12.27 -26.63
CA LYS A 187 -9.32 -13.63 -26.32
C LYS A 187 -10.25 -13.65 -25.10
N CYS A 188 -10.65 -12.48 -24.58
CA CYS A 188 -11.45 -12.41 -23.38
C CYS A 188 -12.55 -11.37 -23.44
N CYS A 189 -12.18 -10.10 -23.61
CA CYS A 189 -13.09 -8.97 -23.35
C CYS A 189 -13.30 -8.11 -24.60
N MET A 190 -12.62 -8.46 -25.69
CA MET A 190 -12.85 -7.88 -27.00
C MET A 190 -13.77 -8.83 -27.79
N PRO A 191 -14.94 -8.38 -28.27
CA PRO A 191 -15.83 -9.19 -29.09
C PRO A 191 -15.21 -9.58 -30.45
#